data_AF-A0A3B4Z545-F1
#
_entry.id   AF-A0A3B4Z545-F1
#
_cell.length_a   1.000
_cell.length_b   1.000
_cell.length_c   1.000
_cell.angle_alpha   90.00
_cell.angle_beta   90.00
_cell.angle_gamma   90.00
#
_symmetry.space_group_name_H-M   'P 1'
#
loop_
_entity.id
_entity.type
_entity.pdbx_description
1 polymer ?
#
loop_
_entity_poly.entity_id
_entity_poly.type
_entity_poly.pdbx_seq_one_letter_code
_entity_poly.pdbx_strand_id
1 'polypeptide(L)'
;MAQILLSLVTFLLASFRGGSSHTYWNYAMFTWAFCPIMTLIITIIELFKLDILLVLCMDWGDFTTGMAMSSTLMTVSVAITYGNFYACLKCLYGWIVTIFAFLCALVYTLEVVKDKILDKKKGSYLAALPGFWKVMEAFVSCMIFVSLTGYRDRPVLILCVIAYIIPFPILPLIIATNILKKLKKCLPFNLDRFVFIFLVISVVLYVFAAIMWPIFMFRNNPRPSDCPPSFCIWAIQFMVAFLTYVNLILFTLDLIFTLLGICDFKRT
;
A
#
# COMPACT_ATOMS: atom_id res chain seq x y z
N MET A 1 -4.72 -17.69 -11.85
CA MET A 1 -4.51 -17.70 -13.33
C MET A 1 -5.20 -16.53 -14.04
N ALA A 2 -6.51 -16.31 -13.88
CA ALA A 2 -7.22 -15.21 -14.57
C ALA A 2 -6.63 -13.81 -14.28
N GLN A 3 -6.20 -13.56 -13.03
CA GLN A 3 -5.53 -12.32 -12.62
C GLN A 3 -4.23 -12.05 -13.39
N ILE A 4 -3.43 -13.10 -13.63
CA ILE A 4 -2.16 -12.99 -14.37
C ILE A 4 -2.45 -12.52 -15.79
N LEU A 5 -3.39 -13.19 -16.47
CA LEU A 5 -3.80 -12.83 -17.83
C LEU A 5 -4.36 -11.41 -17.90
N LEU A 6 -5.30 -11.05 -17.01
CA LEU A 6 -5.89 -9.72 -17.00
C LEU A 6 -4.87 -8.62 -16.72
N SER A 7 -3.93 -8.83 -15.79
CA SER A 7 -2.88 -7.86 -15.50
C SER A 7 -1.93 -7.68 -16.68
N LEU A 8 -1.52 -8.78 -17.33
CA LEU A 8 -0.65 -8.72 -18.52
C LEU A 8 -1.35 -8.04 -19.70
N VAL A 9 -2.62 -8.34 -19.94
CA VAL A 9 -3.42 -7.67 -20.99
C VAL A 9 -3.52 -6.17 -20.68
N THR A 10 -3.79 -5.80 -19.43
CA THR A 10 -3.88 -4.39 -19.02
C THR A 10 -2.53 -3.68 -19.21
N PHE A 11 -1.42 -4.32 -18.84
CA PHE A 11 -0.06 -3.82 -19.07
C PHE A 11 0.23 -3.57 -20.55
N LEU A 12 -0.08 -4.54 -21.41
CA LEU A 12 0.13 -4.43 -22.85
C LEU A 12 -0.70 -3.29 -23.43
N LEU A 13 -2.00 -3.24 -23.12
CA LEU A 13 -2.87 -2.14 -23.56
C LEU A 13 -2.33 -0.77 -23.08
N ALA A 14 -1.93 -0.66 -21.83
CA ALA A 14 -1.35 0.58 -21.32
C ALA A 14 -0.03 0.97 -22.01
N SER A 15 0.80 -0.01 -22.38
CA SER A 15 2.06 0.23 -23.11
C SER A 15 1.84 0.75 -24.53
N PHE A 16 0.83 0.21 -25.24
CA PHE A 16 0.50 0.63 -26.61
C PHE A 16 -0.11 2.04 -26.68
N ARG A 17 -0.70 2.54 -25.59
CA ARG A 17 -1.21 3.93 -25.52
C ARG A 17 -0.11 4.98 -25.69
N GLY A 18 1.15 4.63 -25.42
CA GLY A 18 2.27 5.55 -25.29
C GLY A 18 2.50 5.97 -23.83
N GLY A 19 3.77 6.02 -23.44
CA GLY A 19 4.19 6.30 -22.07
C GLY A 19 3.93 7.73 -21.62
N SER A 20 3.81 7.92 -20.31
CA SER A 20 3.69 9.23 -19.67
C SER A 20 4.75 9.35 -18.57
N SER A 21 5.40 10.51 -18.44
CA SER A 21 6.42 10.77 -17.41
C SER A 21 5.83 10.98 -16.01
N HIS A 22 4.51 10.89 -15.85
CA HIS A 22 3.83 11.08 -14.58
C HIS A 22 4.01 9.88 -13.65
N THR A 23 4.23 10.16 -12.36
CA THR A 23 4.48 9.15 -11.32
C THR A 23 3.37 8.09 -11.23
N TYR A 24 2.10 8.49 -11.44
CA TYR A 24 0.97 7.57 -11.46
C TYR A 24 0.99 6.59 -12.64
N TRP A 25 1.51 6.99 -13.81
CA TRP A 25 1.65 6.06 -14.94
C TRP A 25 2.75 5.04 -14.66
N ASN A 26 3.90 5.49 -14.14
CA ASN A 26 4.97 4.58 -13.71
C ASN A 26 4.48 3.59 -12.64
N TYR A 27 3.70 4.07 -11.68
CA TYR A 27 3.09 3.25 -10.64
C TYR A 27 2.10 2.21 -11.20
N ALA A 28 1.28 2.61 -12.19
CA ALA A 28 0.36 1.70 -12.87
C ALA A 28 1.10 0.58 -13.62
N MET A 29 2.11 0.94 -14.42
CA MET A 29 2.93 -0.02 -15.16
C MET A 29 3.69 -0.96 -14.24
N PHE A 30 4.29 -0.43 -13.16
CA PHE A 30 4.94 -1.25 -12.14
C PHE A 30 3.97 -2.24 -11.51
N THR A 31 2.78 -1.81 -11.13
CA THR A 31 1.76 -2.67 -10.51
C THR A 31 1.32 -3.79 -11.45
N TRP A 32 1.01 -3.46 -12.70
CA TRP A 32 0.54 -4.44 -13.69
C TRP A 32 1.63 -5.42 -14.15
N ALA A 33 2.91 -5.12 -13.91
CA ALA A 33 4.03 -6.05 -14.11
C ALA A 33 4.36 -6.86 -12.84
N PHE A 34 4.48 -6.19 -11.70
CA PHE A 34 4.91 -6.81 -10.43
C PHE A 34 3.89 -7.81 -9.88
N CYS A 35 2.61 -7.45 -9.85
CA CYS A 35 1.56 -8.32 -9.29
C CYS A 35 1.45 -9.68 -9.99
N PRO A 36 1.39 -9.78 -11.34
CA PRO A 36 1.33 -11.08 -12.00
C PRO A 36 2.62 -11.88 -11.87
N ILE A 37 3.79 -11.24 -11.84
CA ILE A 37 5.08 -11.92 -11.61
C ILE A 37 5.09 -12.57 -10.22
N MET A 38 4.72 -11.81 -9.19
CA MET A 38 4.67 -12.34 -7.82
C MET A 38 3.64 -13.47 -7.68
N THR A 39 2.45 -13.29 -8.26
CA THR A 39 1.41 -14.33 -8.28
C THR A 39 1.93 -15.60 -8.98
N LEU A 40 2.61 -15.45 -10.12
CA LEU A 40 3.21 -16.56 -10.85
C LEU A 40 4.28 -17.27 -10.01
N ILE A 41 5.19 -16.54 -9.37
CA ILE A 41 6.22 -17.12 -8.48
C ILE A 41 5.58 -17.92 -7.35
N ILE A 42 4.56 -17.36 -6.68
CA ILE A 42 3.83 -18.05 -5.60
C ILE A 42 3.18 -19.34 -6.14
N THR A 43 2.46 -19.25 -7.26
CA THR A 43 1.80 -20.44 -7.84
C THR A 43 2.79 -21.52 -8.27
N ILE A 44 3.97 -21.16 -8.80
CA ILE A 44 5.02 -22.13 -9.15
C ILE A 44 5.53 -22.83 -7.88
N ILE A 45 5.83 -22.08 -6.83
CA ILE A 45 6.34 -22.64 -5.57
C ILE A 45 5.32 -23.61 -4.96
N GLU A 46 4.04 -23.26 -4.98
CA GLU A 46 2.96 -24.12 -4.49
C GLU A 46 2.75 -25.36 -5.37
N LEU A 47 2.88 -25.23 -6.69
CA LEU A 47 2.76 -26.34 -7.64
C LEU A 47 3.86 -27.40 -7.41
N PHE A 48 5.10 -26.96 -7.19
CA PHE A 48 6.24 -27.84 -6.93
C PHE A 48 6.34 -28.32 -5.47
N LYS A 49 5.39 -27.92 -4.60
CA LYS A 49 5.40 -28.21 -3.15
C LYS A 49 6.71 -27.81 -2.44
N LEU A 50 7.35 -26.76 -2.95
CA LEU A 50 8.58 -26.20 -2.36
C LEU A 50 8.27 -25.38 -1.10
N ASP A 51 6.99 -25.09 -0.86
CA ASP A 51 6.47 -24.49 0.37
C ASP A 51 6.90 -25.27 1.62
N ILE A 52 6.94 -26.60 1.56
CA ILE A 52 7.34 -27.46 2.69
C ILE A 52 8.76 -27.15 3.19
N LEU A 53 9.69 -26.83 2.28
CA LEU A 53 11.07 -26.50 2.61
C LEU A 53 11.18 -25.05 3.11
N LEU A 54 10.37 -24.14 2.55
CA LEU A 54 10.34 -22.74 2.92
C LEU A 54 9.67 -22.48 4.28
N VAL A 55 8.70 -23.31 4.69
CA VAL A 55 8.04 -23.26 6.01
C VAL A 55 9.05 -23.34 7.17
N LEU A 56 10.20 -23.98 6.96
CA LEU A 56 11.29 -24.07 7.95
C LEU A 56 11.97 -22.71 8.21
N CYS A 57 11.96 -21.81 7.23
CA CYS A 57 12.65 -20.51 7.29
C CYS A 57 11.68 -19.34 7.46
N MET A 58 10.52 -19.43 6.82
CA MET A 58 9.54 -18.35 6.65
C MET A 58 8.13 -18.89 6.87
N ASP A 59 7.24 -18.07 7.45
CA ASP A 59 5.82 -18.41 7.46
C ASP A 59 5.20 -18.18 6.07
N TRP A 60 5.11 -19.27 5.30
CA TRP A 60 4.64 -19.22 3.91
C TRP A 60 3.20 -18.72 3.80
N GLY A 61 2.32 -19.11 4.74
CA GLY A 61 0.92 -18.72 4.72
C GLY A 61 0.73 -17.22 4.98
N ASP A 62 1.49 -16.66 5.93
CA ASP A 62 1.51 -15.23 6.15
C ASP A 62 2.09 -14.50 4.94
N PHE A 63 3.22 -14.96 4.38
CA PHE A 63 3.82 -14.34 3.19
C PHE A 63 2.85 -14.25 2.01
N THR A 64 2.20 -15.37 1.63
CA THR A 64 1.26 -15.38 0.49
C THR A 64 0.04 -14.50 0.76
N THR A 65 -0.49 -14.52 1.98
CA THR A 65 -1.60 -13.66 2.40
C THR A 65 -1.24 -12.17 2.30
N GLY A 66 -0.05 -11.79 2.80
CA GLY A 66 0.43 -10.41 2.72
C GLY A 66 0.65 -9.94 1.28
N MET A 67 1.21 -10.81 0.44
CA MET A 67 1.37 -10.54 -0.98
C MET A 67 0.02 -10.36 -1.68
N ALA A 68 -0.96 -11.25 -1.46
CA ALA A 68 -2.29 -11.14 -2.05
C ALA A 68 -3.03 -9.86 -1.62
N MET A 69 -2.94 -9.49 -0.34
CA MET A 69 -3.48 -8.22 0.17
C MET A 69 -2.81 -7.00 -0.49
N SER A 70 -1.47 -7.01 -0.57
CA SER A 70 -0.72 -5.91 -1.19
C SER A 70 -1.04 -5.77 -2.68
N SER A 71 -1.11 -6.86 -3.44
CA SER A 71 -1.47 -6.85 -4.86
C SER A 71 -2.89 -6.36 -5.09
N THR A 72 -3.83 -6.70 -4.20
CA THR A 72 -5.19 -6.17 -4.25
C THR A 72 -5.22 -4.66 -4.03
N LEU A 73 -4.54 -4.16 -3.00
CA LEU A 73 -4.46 -2.72 -2.72
C LEU A 73 -3.82 -1.95 -3.88
N MET A 74 -2.72 -2.47 -4.43
CA MET A 74 -2.05 -1.87 -5.58
C MET A 74 -2.96 -1.85 -6.81
N THR A 75 -3.59 -2.96 -7.17
CA THR A 75 -4.44 -3.03 -8.38
C THR A 75 -5.71 -2.17 -8.26
N VAL A 76 -6.35 -2.14 -7.08
CA VAL A 76 -7.51 -1.26 -6.81
C VAL A 76 -7.11 0.21 -6.91
N SER A 77 -5.98 0.59 -6.30
CA SER A 77 -5.52 1.99 -6.34
C SER A 77 -5.10 2.45 -7.73
N VAL A 78 -4.49 1.56 -8.52
CA VAL A 78 -4.20 1.83 -9.93
C VAL A 78 -5.49 1.95 -10.73
N ALA A 79 -6.50 1.11 -10.51
CA ALA A 79 -7.78 1.25 -11.19
C ALA A 79 -8.45 2.60 -10.90
N ILE A 80 -8.47 3.03 -9.62
CA ILE A 80 -9.03 4.32 -9.21
C ILE A 80 -8.23 5.49 -9.77
N THR A 81 -6.90 5.49 -9.61
CA THR A 81 -6.05 6.60 -10.07
C THR A 81 -6.02 6.68 -11.60
N TYR A 82 -5.94 5.54 -12.29
CA TYR A 82 -5.97 5.50 -13.75
C TYR A 82 -7.32 5.97 -14.30
N GLY A 83 -8.43 5.54 -13.68
CA GLY A 83 -9.76 6.03 -14.03
C GLY A 83 -9.92 7.54 -13.83
N ASN A 84 -9.40 8.11 -12.74
CA ASN A 84 -9.52 9.54 -12.48
C ASN A 84 -8.62 10.42 -13.38
N PHE A 85 -7.36 10.02 -13.59
CA PHE A 85 -6.39 10.85 -14.31
C PHE A 85 -6.37 10.60 -15.82
N TYR A 86 -6.71 9.39 -16.28
CA TYR A 86 -6.49 8.98 -17.67
C TYR A 86 -7.76 8.55 -18.43
N ALA A 87 -8.92 8.50 -17.77
CA ALA A 87 -10.21 8.37 -18.46
C ALA A 87 -10.58 9.73 -19.07
N CYS A 88 -10.40 9.85 -20.38
CA CYS A 88 -10.85 11.01 -21.13
C CYS A 88 -12.21 10.72 -21.76
N LEU A 89 -13.14 11.68 -21.68
CA LEU A 89 -14.50 11.59 -22.23
C LEU A 89 -14.53 11.26 -23.74
N LYS A 90 -13.46 11.58 -24.49
CA LYS A 90 -13.37 11.35 -25.94
C LYS A 90 -12.41 10.24 -26.36
N CYS A 91 -11.68 9.62 -25.43
CA CYS A 91 -10.69 8.60 -25.78
C CYS A 91 -11.22 7.20 -25.48
N LEU A 92 -11.74 6.50 -26.49
CA LEU A 92 -12.18 5.10 -26.39
C LEU A 92 -11.09 4.20 -25.78
N TYR A 93 -9.83 4.41 -26.16
CA TYR A 93 -8.70 3.65 -25.64
C TYR A 93 -8.51 3.80 -24.13
N GLY A 94 -8.75 5.00 -23.57
CA GLY A 94 -8.64 5.23 -22.14
C GLY A 94 -9.70 4.51 -21.32
N TRP A 95 -10.91 4.39 -21.87
CA TRP A 95 -12.00 3.61 -21.28
C TRP A 95 -11.69 2.12 -21.26
N ILE A 96 -11.16 1.58 -22.37
CA ILE A 96 -10.80 0.16 -22.47
C ILE A 96 -9.78 -0.20 -21.38
N VAL A 97 -8.67 0.55 -21.27
CA VAL A 97 -7.63 0.28 -20.25
C VAL A 97 -8.21 0.41 -18.84
N THR A 98 -9.07 1.39 -18.60
CA THR A 98 -9.71 1.59 -17.28
C THR A 98 -10.61 0.41 -16.91
N ILE A 99 -11.46 -0.06 -17.84
CA ILE A 99 -12.34 -1.22 -17.62
C ILE A 99 -11.51 -2.46 -17.29
N PHE A 100 -10.45 -2.73 -18.05
CA PHE A 100 -9.54 -3.85 -17.78
C PHE A 100 -8.83 -3.72 -16.44
N ALA A 101 -8.43 -2.51 -16.04
CA ALA A 101 -7.85 -2.24 -14.73
C ALA A 101 -8.83 -2.55 -13.59
N PHE A 102 -10.10 -2.14 -13.71
CA PHE A 102 -11.14 -2.46 -12.73
C PHE A 102 -11.44 -3.95 -12.68
N LEU A 103 -11.52 -4.63 -13.83
CA LEU A 103 -11.68 -6.08 -13.88
C LEU A 103 -10.50 -6.79 -13.20
N CYS A 104 -9.27 -6.36 -13.46
CA CYS A 104 -8.08 -6.88 -12.80
C CYS A 104 -8.17 -6.71 -11.27
N ALA A 105 -8.50 -5.51 -10.79
CA ALA A 105 -8.69 -5.22 -9.38
C ALA A 105 -9.79 -6.08 -8.73
N LEU A 106 -10.91 -6.29 -9.43
CA LEU A 106 -11.99 -7.16 -8.96
C LEU A 106 -11.53 -8.61 -8.80
N VAL A 107 -10.78 -9.18 -9.75
CA VAL A 107 -10.34 -10.57 -9.65
C VAL A 107 -9.31 -10.75 -8.52
N TYR A 108 -8.40 -9.79 -8.29
CA TYR A 108 -7.52 -9.82 -7.11
C TYR A 108 -8.30 -9.70 -5.79
N THR A 109 -9.29 -8.81 -5.75
CA THR A 109 -10.15 -8.65 -4.57
C THR A 109 -10.93 -9.93 -4.26
N LEU A 110 -11.49 -10.58 -5.28
CA LEU A 110 -12.24 -11.82 -5.11
C LEU A 110 -11.40 -12.96 -4.55
N GLU A 111 -10.11 -13.04 -4.91
CA GLU A 111 -9.20 -14.03 -4.32
C GLU A 111 -8.99 -13.76 -2.84
N VAL A 112 -8.64 -12.53 -2.45
CA VAL A 112 -8.44 -12.19 -1.03
C VAL A 112 -9.72 -12.38 -0.21
N VAL A 113 -10.88 -12.02 -0.78
CA VAL A 113 -12.18 -12.22 -0.12
C VAL A 113 -12.50 -13.71 0.02
N LYS A 114 -12.24 -14.51 -1.01
CA LYS A 114 -12.41 -15.96 -0.95
C LYS A 114 -11.49 -16.57 0.12
N ASP A 115 -10.22 -16.22 0.12
CA ASP A 115 -9.24 -16.74 1.07
C ASP A 115 -9.59 -16.36 2.52
N LYS A 116 -10.16 -15.16 2.72
CA LYS A 116 -10.52 -14.64 4.06
C LYS A 116 -11.88 -15.13 4.56
N ILE A 117 -12.90 -15.25 3.69
CA ILE A 117 -14.27 -15.60 4.08
C ILE A 117 -14.54 -17.10 3.98
N LEU A 118 -14.11 -17.74 2.87
CA LEU A 118 -14.49 -19.13 2.56
C LEU A 118 -13.53 -20.13 3.17
N ASP A 119 -12.22 -19.88 3.14
CA ASP A 119 -11.24 -20.89 3.53
C ASP A 119 -10.90 -20.92 5.02
N LYS A 120 -11.42 -19.98 5.83
CA LYS A 120 -11.26 -19.91 7.31
C LYS A 120 -9.92 -20.50 7.79
N LYS A 121 -8.79 -20.14 7.14
CA LYS A 121 -7.48 -20.64 7.57
C LYS A 121 -7.28 -20.15 9.01
N LYS A 122 -7.25 -21.10 9.95
CA LYS A 122 -7.13 -20.85 11.38
C LYS A 122 -5.91 -19.96 11.63
N GLY A 123 -6.15 -18.72 12.08
CA GLY A 123 -5.20 -17.85 12.78
C GLY A 123 -3.81 -17.70 12.17
N SER A 124 -3.69 -16.91 11.09
CA SER A 124 -2.41 -16.41 10.56
C SER A 124 -2.19 -14.96 11.05
N TYR A 125 -0.95 -14.54 11.34
CA TYR A 125 -0.64 -13.20 11.85
C TYR A 125 -1.10 -12.08 10.91
N LEU A 126 -1.07 -12.30 9.59
CA LEU A 126 -1.59 -11.35 8.60
C LEU A 126 -3.10 -11.44 8.38
N ALA A 127 -3.73 -12.54 8.80
CA ALA A 127 -5.19 -12.61 8.92
C ALA A 127 -5.70 -11.91 10.19
N ALA A 128 -4.84 -11.73 11.19
CA ALA A 128 -5.15 -10.97 12.41
C ALA A 128 -5.16 -9.45 12.11
N LEU A 129 -6.07 -8.74 12.79
CA LEU A 129 -6.25 -7.30 12.63
C LEU A 129 -4.93 -6.48 12.67
N PRO A 130 -3.98 -6.71 13.60
CA PRO A 130 -2.75 -5.93 13.68
C PRO A 130 -1.84 -6.05 12.44
N GLY A 131 -1.72 -7.25 11.86
CA GLY A 131 -0.91 -7.47 10.67
C GLY A 131 -1.50 -6.77 9.44
N PHE A 132 -2.82 -6.78 9.31
CA PHE A 132 -3.53 -6.10 8.23
C PHE A 132 -3.34 -4.57 8.27
N TRP A 133 -3.42 -3.95 9.46
CA TRP A 133 -3.22 -2.51 9.62
C TRP A 133 -1.85 -2.07 9.11
N LYS A 134 -0.78 -2.81 9.44
CA LYS A 134 0.58 -2.51 8.98
C LYS A 134 0.75 -2.56 7.46
N VAL A 135 0.09 -3.52 6.80
CA VAL A 135 0.09 -3.58 5.33
C VAL A 135 -0.61 -2.35 4.76
N MET A 136 -1.72 -1.92 5.34
CA MET A 136 -2.40 -0.69 4.90
C MET A 136 -1.54 0.56 5.16
N GLU A 137 -0.89 0.67 6.31
CA GLU A 137 0.00 1.80 6.63
C GLU A 137 1.16 1.90 5.63
N ALA A 138 1.79 0.77 5.31
CA ALA A 138 2.88 0.72 4.35
C ALA A 138 2.39 1.11 2.94
N PHE A 139 1.21 0.62 2.56
CA PHE A 139 0.57 0.93 1.30
C PHE A 139 0.22 2.42 1.18
N VAL A 140 -0.45 3.00 2.18
CA VAL A 140 -0.80 4.43 2.20
C VAL A 140 0.45 5.29 2.18
N SER A 141 1.49 4.92 2.94
CA SER A 141 2.78 5.60 2.91
C SER A 141 3.39 5.59 1.51
N CYS A 142 3.36 4.44 0.80
CA CYS A 142 3.82 4.34 -0.58
C CYS A 142 3.02 5.28 -1.51
N MET A 143 1.70 5.33 -1.35
CA MET A 143 0.84 6.22 -2.13
C MET A 143 1.12 7.71 -1.86
N ILE A 144 1.48 8.07 -0.62
CA ILE A 144 1.97 9.42 -0.30
C ILE A 144 3.20 9.72 -1.17
N PHE A 145 4.21 8.84 -1.19
CA PHE A 145 5.43 9.04 -2.00
C PHE A 145 5.16 9.16 -3.50
N VAL A 146 4.27 8.32 -4.06
CA VAL A 146 3.85 8.41 -5.48
C VAL A 146 3.23 9.78 -5.79
N SER A 147 2.53 10.35 -4.81
CA SER A 147 1.80 11.62 -4.92
C SER A 147 2.63 12.85 -4.56
N LEU A 148 3.85 12.70 -4.02
CA LEU A 148 4.69 13.83 -3.62
C LEU A 148 5.13 14.66 -4.83
N THR A 149 4.59 15.87 -4.93
CA THR A 149 5.02 16.87 -5.91
C THR A 149 5.15 18.24 -5.24
N GLY A 150 5.74 19.25 -5.88
CA GLY A 150 5.70 20.65 -5.43
C GLY A 150 6.25 20.99 -4.03
N TYR A 151 7.05 20.13 -3.40
CA TYR A 151 7.54 20.32 -2.02
C TYR A 151 8.95 20.96 -1.93
N ARG A 152 9.67 21.07 -3.04
CA ARG A 152 11.12 21.39 -3.07
C ARG A 152 11.45 22.81 -2.61
N ASP A 153 10.52 23.76 -2.76
CA ASP A 153 10.80 25.18 -2.53
C ASP A 153 10.50 25.64 -1.09
N ARG A 154 9.97 24.76 -0.24
CA ARG A 154 9.59 25.09 1.13
C ARG A 154 10.26 24.14 2.12
N PRO A 155 11.12 24.63 3.04
CA PRO A 155 11.85 23.77 3.97
C PRO A 155 10.90 22.99 4.88
N VAL A 156 9.76 23.56 5.23
CA VAL A 156 8.72 22.90 6.04
C VAL A 156 8.15 21.66 5.36
N LEU A 157 7.94 21.70 4.04
CA LEU A 157 7.42 20.55 3.30
C LEU A 157 8.48 19.45 3.19
N ILE A 158 9.76 19.84 3.09
CA ILE A 158 10.88 18.89 3.17
C ILE A 158 10.89 18.18 4.53
N LEU A 159 10.64 18.89 5.63
CA LEU A 159 10.49 18.27 6.95
C LEU A 159 9.31 17.28 7.00
N CYS A 160 8.18 17.59 6.35
CA CYS A 160 7.06 16.66 6.24
C CYS A 160 7.46 15.40 5.44
N VAL A 161 8.24 15.55 4.36
CA VAL A 161 8.76 14.40 3.61
C VAL A 161 9.69 13.54 4.48
N ILE A 162 10.57 14.14 5.27
CA ILE A 162 11.41 13.42 6.24
C ILE A 162 10.55 12.66 7.24
N ALA A 163 9.47 13.29 7.74
CA ALA A 163 8.51 12.66 8.63
C ALA A 163 7.81 11.43 8.01
N TYR A 164 7.58 11.40 6.69
CA TYR A 164 7.07 10.22 5.98
C TYR A 164 8.14 9.15 5.73
N ILE A 165 9.39 9.55 5.51
CA ILE A 165 10.51 8.63 5.22
C ILE A 165 10.88 7.80 6.44
N ILE A 166 10.82 8.37 7.65
CA ILE A 166 11.22 7.65 8.86
C ILE A 166 10.36 6.39 9.06
N PRO A 167 9.00 6.44 8.97
CA PRO A 167 8.21 5.25 9.21
C PRO A 167 8.19 4.23 8.08
N PHE A 168 8.37 4.69 6.84
CA PHE A 168 8.17 3.89 5.64
C PHE A 168 9.01 2.60 5.56
N PRO A 169 10.35 2.60 5.72
CA PRO A 169 11.16 1.38 5.61
C PRO A 169 11.00 0.47 6.83
N ILE A 170 10.62 1.02 7.98
CA ILE A 170 10.49 0.26 9.22
C ILE A 170 9.24 -0.64 9.17
N LEU A 171 8.16 -0.22 8.50
CA LEU A 171 6.96 -1.03 8.33
C LEU A 171 7.20 -2.37 7.60
N PRO A 172 7.79 -2.40 6.38
CA PRO A 172 8.19 -3.64 5.72
C PRO A 172 9.17 -4.47 6.55
N LEU A 173 10.09 -3.84 7.29
CA LEU A 173 11.02 -4.56 8.16
C LEU A 173 10.28 -5.26 9.32
N ILE A 174 9.28 -4.63 9.92
CA ILE A 174 8.42 -5.24 10.95
C ILE A 174 7.60 -6.39 10.37
N ILE A 175 7.10 -6.24 9.14
CA ILE A 175 6.37 -7.32 8.44
C ILE A 175 7.33 -8.48 8.16
N ALA A 176 8.49 -8.22 7.56
CA ALA A 176 9.49 -9.23 7.21
C ALA A 176 10.03 -9.97 8.44
N THR A 177 10.31 -9.26 9.54
CA THR A 177 10.78 -9.88 10.80
C THR A 177 9.73 -10.78 11.46
N ASN A 178 8.44 -10.47 11.30
CA ASN A 178 7.37 -11.33 11.81
C ASN A 178 7.13 -12.57 10.95
N ILE A 179 7.29 -12.45 9.62
CA ILE A 179 7.14 -13.59 8.69
C ILE A 179 8.38 -14.52 8.77
N LEU A 180 9.59 -13.96 8.93
CA LEU A 180 10.84 -14.74 8.98
C LEU A 180 11.13 -15.29 10.39
N LYS A 181 10.76 -16.56 10.62
CA LYS A 181 10.95 -17.26 11.90
C LYS A 181 12.41 -17.28 12.37
N LYS A 182 13.37 -17.41 11.44
CA LYS A 182 14.81 -17.37 11.78
C LYS A 182 15.28 -15.97 12.16
N LEU A 183 14.84 -14.93 11.45
CA LEU A 183 15.21 -13.55 11.75
C LEU A 183 14.68 -13.14 13.14
N LYS A 184 13.45 -13.54 13.46
CA LYS A 184 12.85 -13.34 14.79
C LYS A 184 13.65 -13.98 15.93
N LYS A 185 14.24 -15.16 15.70
CA LYS A 185 15.10 -15.84 16.70
C LYS A 185 16.49 -15.22 16.85
N CYS A 186 17.01 -14.56 15.81
CA CYS A 186 18.32 -13.90 15.84
C CYS A 186 18.27 -12.49 16.45
N LEU A 187 17.08 -11.91 16.64
CA LEU A 187 16.95 -10.56 17.21
C LEU A 187 17.16 -10.61 18.75
N PRO A 188 18.15 -9.88 19.30
CA PRO A 188 18.44 -9.90 20.73
C PRO A 188 17.52 -8.98 21.57
N PHE A 189 16.55 -8.31 20.95
CA PHE A 189 15.69 -7.32 21.60
C PHE A 189 14.20 -7.66 21.50
N ASN A 190 13.42 -7.14 22.46
CA ASN A 190 11.99 -7.36 22.52
C ASN A 190 11.28 -6.57 21.40
N LEU A 191 10.89 -7.28 20.34
CA LEU A 191 10.33 -6.72 19.11
C LEU A 191 9.06 -5.90 19.38
N ASP A 192 8.24 -6.33 20.34
CA ASP A 192 6.97 -5.68 20.68
C ASP A 192 7.20 -4.28 21.28
N ARG A 193 8.22 -4.14 22.14
CA ARG A 193 8.61 -2.84 22.71
C ARG A 193 9.15 -1.89 21.65
N PHE A 194 9.92 -2.41 20.68
CA PHE A 194 10.44 -1.62 19.57
C PHE A 194 9.32 -1.11 18.66
N VAL A 195 8.39 -1.99 18.29
CA VAL A 195 7.19 -1.62 17.50
C VAL A 195 6.39 -0.54 18.22
N PHE A 196 6.16 -0.68 19.52
CA PHE A 196 5.42 0.31 20.30
C PHE A 196 6.07 1.70 20.26
N ILE A 197 7.37 1.79 20.56
CA ILE A 197 8.11 3.07 20.51
C ILE A 197 8.00 3.70 19.13
N PHE A 198 8.15 2.88 18.09
CA PHE A 198 8.08 3.33 16.72
C PHE A 198 6.68 3.80 16.29
N LEU A 199 5.62 3.16 16.78
CA LEU A 199 4.24 3.61 16.56
C LEU A 199 4.01 4.99 17.18
N VAL A 200 4.48 5.21 18.40
CA VAL A 200 4.39 6.53 19.06
C VAL A 200 5.12 7.60 18.25
N ILE A 201 6.36 7.31 17.80
CA ILE A 201 7.12 8.24 16.95
C ILE A 201 6.37 8.53 15.64
N SER A 202 5.82 7.49 15.00
CA SER A 202 5.08 7.61 13.75
C SER A 202 3.84 8.49 13.91
N VAL A 203 3.05 8.30 14.97
CA VAL A 203 1.89 9.16 15.26
C VAL A 203 2.31 10.62 15.41
N VAL A 204 3.36 10.91 16.19
CA VAL A 204 3.84 12.30 16.39
C VAL A 204 4.29 12.92 15.07
N LEU A 205 5.05 12.19 14.26
CA LEU A 205 5.51 12.64 12.95
C LEU A 205 4.34 12.90 11.98
N TYR A 206 3.34 12.02 11.97
CA TYR A 206 2.15 12.18 11.13
C TYR A 206 1.22 13.29 11.62
N VAL A 207 1.12 13.57 12.93
CA VAL A 207 0.42 14.75 13.45
C VAL A 207 1.10 16.03 12.96
N PHE A 208 2.43 16.10 13.07
CA PHE A 208 3.20 17.24 12.55
C PHE A 208 2.94 17.45 11.06
N ALA A 209 3.05 16.40 10.25
CA ALA A 209 2.80 16.47 8.82
C ALA A 209 1.35 16.83 8.46
N ALA A 210 0.36 16.29 9.19
CA ALA A 210 -1.06 16.57 8.98
C ALA A 210 -1.42 18.04 9.24
N ILE A 211 -0.70 18.72 10.14
CA ILE A 211 -0.88 20.14 10.44
C ILE A 211 -0.10 21.00 9.43
N MET A 212 1.18 20.71 9.24
CA MET A 212 2.06 21.58 8.45
C MET A 212 1.76 21.49 6.95
N TRP A 213 1.46 20.29 6.42
CA TRP A 213 1.22 20.14 4.98
C TRP A 213 0.06 21.00 4.47
N PRO A 214 -1.15 20.95 5.05
CA PRO A 214 -2.27 21.74 4.56
C PRO A 214 -2.08 23.25 4.73
N ILE A 215 -1.45 23.69 5.83
CA ILE A 215 -1.20 25.11 6.10
C ILE A 215 -0.29 25.70 5.02
N PHE A 216 0.79 25.02 4.68
CA PHE A 216 1.75 25.55 3.71
C PHE A 216 1.31 25.35 2.26
N MET A 217 0.45 24.37 1.98
CA MET A 217 -0.02 24.09 0.62
C MET A 217 -1.31 24.82 0.24
N PHE A 218 -2.24 25.07 1.16
CA PHE A 218 -3.58 25.57 0.82
C PHE A 218 -3.92 26.96 1.35
N ARG A 219 -3.22 27.47 2.37
CA ARG A 219 -3.59 28.74 3.03
C ARG A 219 -3.71 29.93 2.09
N ASN A 220 -2.82 30.02 1.09
CA ASN A 220 -2.80 31.11 0.10
C ASN A 220 -2.96 30.59 -1.33
N ASN A 221 -3.47 29.37 -1.51
CA ASN A 221 -3.55 28.70 -2.81
C ASN A 221 -4.90 27.98 -2.95
N PRO A 222 -5.98 28.74 -3.21
CA PRO A 222 -7.30 28.16 -3.42
C PRO A 222 -7.31 27.30 -4.68
N ARG A 223 -8.25 26.35 -4.75
CA ARG A 223 -8.38 25.45 -5.89
C ARG A 223 -8.58 26.25 -7.18
N PRO A 224 -7.73 26.09 -8.22
CA PRO A 224 -7.93 26.74 -9.51
C PRO A 224 -9.25 26.28 -10.15
N SER A 225 -9.99 27.19 -10.79
CA SER A 225 -11.19 26.87 -11.58
C SER A 225 -10.84 26.01 -12.79
N ASP A 226 -9.71 26.30 -13.45
CA ASP A 226 -9.23 25.59 -14.64
C ASP A 226 -8.26 24.46 -14.28
N CYS A 227 -8.71 23.52 -13.46
CA CYS A 227 -7.92 22.33 -13.15
C CYS A 227 -8.35 21.16 -14.06
N PRO A 228 -7.58 20.84 -15.12
CA PRO A 228 -7.89 19.69 -15.97
C PRO A 228 -7.82 18.39 -15.15
N PRO A 229 -8.71 17.42 -15.39
CA PRO A 229 -8.78 16.17 -14.63
C PRO A 229 -7.46 15.38 -14.59
N SER A 230 -6.65 15.48 -15.64
CA SER A 230 -5.43 14.71 -15.80
C SER A 230 -4.21 15.30 -15.08
N PHE A 231 -4.13 16.62 -14.86
CA PHE A 231 -2.89 17.29 -14.43
C PHE A 231 -3.10 18.43 -13.44
N CYS A 232 -4.03 18.27 -12.51
CA CYS A 232 -4.25 19.23 -11.45
C CYS A 232 -3.24 19.05 -10.31
N ILE A 233 -2.19 19.88 -10.27
CA ILE A 233 -1.19 19.86 -9.17
C ILE A 233 -1.89 20.02 -7.82
N TRP A 234 -2.85 20.96 -7.72
CA TRP A 234 -3.61 21.18 -6.48
C TRP A 234 -4.33 19.91 -6.00
N ALA A 235 -4.92 19.11 -6.91
CA ALA A 235 -5.58 17.86 -6.56
C ALA A 235 -4.59 16.78 -6.10
N ILE A 236 -3.40 16.72 -6.69
CA ILE A 236 -2.33 15.82 -6.25
C ILE A 236 -1.86 16.19 -4.84
N GLN A 237 -1.72 17.49 -4.55
CA GLN A 237 -1.38 17.98 -3.20
C GLN A 237 -2.47 17.67 -2.18
N PHE A 238 -3.73 17.81 -2.58
CA PHE A 238 -4.87 17.41 -1.77
C PHE A 238 -4.85 15.91 -1.48
N MET A 239 -4.49 15.08 -2.46
CA MET A 239 -4.35 13.63 -2.26
C MET A 239 -3.29 13.32 -1.21
N VAL A 240 -2.12 14.00 -1.23
CA VAL A 240 -1.10 13.83 -0.18
C VAL A 240 -1.66 14.18 1.19
N ALA A 241 -2.34 15.31 1.33
CA ALA A 241 -2.94 15.72 2.60
C ALA A 241 -3.96 14.68 3.08
N PHE A 242 -4.89 14.26 2.21
CA PHE A 242 -5.89 13.25 2.53
C PHE A 242 -5.24 11.94 2.99
N LEU A 243 -4.28 11.42 2.23
CA LEU A 243 -3.56 10.19 2.59
C LEU A 243 -2.77 10.33 3.90
N THR A 244 -2.26 11.52 4.20
CA THR A 244 -1.59 11.81 5.49
C THR A 244 -2.55 11.65 6.66
N TYR A 245 -3.77 12.18 6.55
CA TYR A 245 -4.81 11.99 7.57
C TYR A 245 -5.24 10.53 7.68
N VAL A 246 -5.43 9.85 6.55
CA VAL A 246 -5.75 8.41 6.55
C VAL A 246 -4.65 7.65 7.29
N ASN A 247 -3.38 7.86 6.96
CA ASN A 247 -2.29 7.14 7.59
C ASN A 247 -2.13 7.48 9.08
N LEU A 248 -2.37 8.74 9.47
CA LEU A 248 -2.41 9.14 10.88
C LEU A 248 -3.47 8.35 11.65
N ILE A 249 -4.66 8.18 11.07
CA ILE A 249 -5.73 7.36 11.67
C ILE A 249 -5.27 5.90 11.79
N LEU A 250 -4.65 5.33 10.75
CA LEU A 250 -4.13 3.96 10.78
C LEU A 250 -3.11 3.77 11.92
N PHE A 251 -2.08 4.61 11.99
CA PHE A 251 -1.07 4.55 13.05
C PHE A 251 -1.67 4.76 14.45
N THR A 252 -2.67 5.63 14.57
CA THR A 252 -3.35 5.86 15.85
C THR A 252 -4.15 4.63 16.28
N LEU A 253 -4.87 4.00 15.34
CA LEU A 253 -5.60 2.76 15.61
C LEU A 253 -4.63 1.61 15.95
N ASP A 254 -3.54 1.43 15.21
CA ASP A 254 -2.54 0.39 15.51
C ASP A 254 -1.90 0.64 16.89
N LEU A 255 -1.63 1.89 17.25
CA LEU A 255 -1.15 2.25 18.59
C LEU A 255 -2.18 1.91 19.68
N ILE A 256 -3.46 2.25 19.48
CA ILE A 256 -4.54 1.93 20.43
C ILE A 256 -4.70 0.42 20.58
N PHE A 257 -4.73 -0.34 19.48
CA PHE A 257 -4.85 -1.80 19.54
C PHE A 257 -3.62 -2.45 20.16
N THR A 258 -2.42 -1.92 19.90
CA THR A 258 -1.19 -2.37 20.53
C THR A 258 -1.23 -2.11 22.05
N LEU A 259 -1.68 -0.92 22.47
CA LEU A 259 -1.86 -0.59 23.89
C LEU A 259 -2.90 -1.49 24.56
N LEU A 260 -4.07 -1.69 23.93
CA LEU A 260 -5.11 -2.56 24.43
C LEU A 260 -4.63 -4.02 24.53
N GLY A 261 -3.90 -4.52 23.53
CA GLY A 261 -3.32 -5.86 23.58
C GLY A 261 -2.22 -6.03 24.64
N ILE A 262 -1.54 -4.94 25.01
CA ILE A 262 -0.59 -4.92 26.14
C ILE A 262 -1.34 -4.82 27.49
N CYS A 263 -2.50 -4.16 27.53
CA CYS A 263 -3.27 -3.89 28.76
C CYS A 263 -4.38 -4.92 29.09
N ASP A 264 -4.81 -5.77 28.15
CA ASP A 264 -5.89 -6.78 28.28
C ASP A 264 -5.61 -7.91 27.25
N PHE A 265 -5.40 -9.21 27.53
CA PHE A 265 -6.02 -10.10 28.50
C PHE A 265 -5.06 -11.29 28.75
N LYS A 266 -4.50 -11.37 29.96
CA LYS A 266 -3.98 -12.65 30.48
C LYS A 266 -5.22 -13.51 30.73
N ARG A 267 -5.49 -14.47 29.84
CA ARG A 267 -6.53 -15.48 30.06
C ARG A 267 -6.07 -16.34 31.24
N THR A 268 -6.45 -15.96 32.47
CA THR A 268 -6.67 -16.93 33.56
C THR A 268 -7.75 -17.89 33.16
#